data_AF-A0A503VXF0-F1
#
_entry.id   AF-A0A503VXF0-F1
#
_cell.length_a   1.000
_cell.length_b   1.000
_cell.length_c   1.000
_cell.angle_alpha   90.00
_cell.angle_beta   90.00
_cell.angle_gamma   90.00
#
_symmetry.space_group_name_H-M   'P 1'
#
loop_
_entity.id
_entity.type
_entity.pdbx_description
1 polymer ?
#
loop_
_entity_poly.entity_id
_entity_poly.type
_entity_poly.pdbx_seq_one_letter_code
_entity_poly.pdbx_strand_id
1 'polypeptide(L)'
;MGEVATSRINRRALLLHSASAVVASTAAAEALGTKPPGGNSEPSNKLSTLIEAHRTAYAAFVNAVHDIGGGSSGSDRAGRKEEGALLAICGYAAIGEGDRLVKARYLLEIEARGELDLAAHMQAVLQSAMWKG
;
A
#
# COMPACT_ATOMS: atom_id res chain seq x y z
N MET A 1 34.21 -15.41 10.71
CA MET A 1 32.75 -15.64 10.86
C MET A 1 32.29 -14.83 12.05
N GLY A 2 31.48 -13.80 11.81
CA GLY A 2 30.95 -12.91 12.84
C GLY A 2 29.61 -12.39 12.32
N GLU A 3 28.56 -13.16 12.57
CA GLU A 3 27.20 -12.82 12.18
C GLU A 3 26.68 -11.82 13.21
N VAL A 4 26.71 -10.53 12.86
CA VAL A 4 26.10 -9.50 13.69
C VAL A 4 24.60 -9.60 13.47
N ALA A 5 23.91 -10.21 14.44
CA ALA A 5 22.46 -10.25 14.50
C ALA A 5 21.93 -8.82 14.59
N THR A 6 21.57 -8.25 13.45
CA THR A 6 20.83 -6.99 13.38
C THR A 6 19.41 -7.29 13.83
N SER A 7 19.18 -7.11 15.13
CA SER A 7 17.83 -6.95 15.70
C SER A 7 17.07 -6.00 14.77
N ARG A 8 16.06 -6.54 14.06
CA ARG A 8 15.15 -5.77 13.20
C ARG A 8 14.34 -4.87 14.12
N ILE A 9 14.95 -3.78 14.55
CA ILE A 9 14.26 -2.68 15.22
C ILE A 9 13.16 -2.27 14.27
N ASN A 10 11.93 -2.52 14.69
CA ASN A 10 10.73 -2.20 13.96
C ASN A 10 10.66 -0.67 13.82
N ARG A 11 11.12 -0.16 12.68
CA ARG A 11 11.10 1.26 12.33
C ARG A 11 9.71 1.90 12.43
N ARG A 12 8.63 1.10 12.44
CA ARG A 12 7.26 1.56 12.67
C ARG A 12 7.02 2.10 14.10
N ALA A 13 7.90 1.80 15.06
CA ALA A 13 7.82 2.35 16.42
C ALA A 13 8.43 3.76 16.57
N LEU A 14 9.16 4.28 15.56
CA LEU A 14 9.93 5.53 15.72
C LEU A 14 9.31 6.76 15.01
N LEU A 15 8.33 6.59 14.13
CA LEU A 15 7.82 7.70 13.32
C LEU A 15 6.35 7.96 13.58
N LEU A 16 6.05 8.48 14.76
CA LEU A 16 4.78 9.14 15.05
C LEU A 16 4.97 10.57 15.55
N HIS A 17 5.91 11.33 14.97
CA HIS A 17 6.06 12.76 15.28
C HIS A 17 6.64 13.55 14.10
N SER A 18 5.86 13.77 13.04
CA SER A 18 6.01 14.97 12.21
C SER A 18 4.78 15.20 11.34
N ALA A 19 4.17 16.35 11.57
CA ALA A 19 2.90 16.79 11.03
C ALA A 19 3.02 17.29 9.58
N SER A 20 2.01 16.92 8.78
CA SER A 20 1.32 17.69 7.75
C SER A 20 2.08 18.85 7.09
N ALA A 21 2.44 18.68 5.82
CA ALA A 21 2.58 19.77 4.86
C ALA A 21 1.60 19.57 3.70
N VAL A 22 0.58 20.43 3.61
CA VAL A 22 -0.35 20.49 2.47
C VAL A 22 0.34 21.29 1.36
N VAL A 23 0.60 20.66 0.22
CA VAL A 23 1.04 21.35 -0.99
C VAL A 23 -0.18 21.52 -1.90
N ALA A 24 -0.68 22.75 -2.03
CA ALA A 24 -1.66 23.10 -3.05
C ALA A 24 -0.93 23.43 -4.36
N SER A 25 -0.95 22.50 -5.33
CA SER A 25 -0.53 22.78 -6.70
C SER A 25 -1.74 23.11 -7.56
N THR A 26 -1.89 24.37 -7.93
CA THR A 26 -2.81 24.80 -9.00
C THR A 26 -2.07 24.80 -10.32
N ALA A 27 -2.33 23.80 -11.17
CA ALA A 27 -2.01 23.86 -12.58
C ALA A 27 -3.31 23.98 -13.38
N ALA A 28 -3.58 25.17 -13.90
CA ALA A 28 -4.62 25.39 -14.88
C ALA A 28 -4.06 25.05 -16.26
N ALA A 29 -4.70 24.11 -16.95
CA ALA A 29 -4.51 23.90 -18.38
C ALA A 29 -5.89 23.68 -19.00
N GLU A 30 -6.44 24.74 -19.60
CA GLU A 30 -7.55 24.62 -20.54
C GLU A 30 -7.00 24.08 -21.87
N ALA A 31 -7.53 22.94 -22.31
CA ALA A 31 -7.48 22.53 -23.70
C ALA A 31 -8.85 21.96 -24.08
N LEU A 32 -9.55 22.70 -24.93
CA LEU A 32 -10.78 22.28 -25.59
C LEU A 32 -10.52 21.06 -26.49
N GLY A 33 -11.45 20.11 -26.47
CA GLY A 33 -11.73 19.26 -27.62
C GLY A 33 -11.06 17.88 -27.65
N THR A 34 -11.67 16.93 -26.94
CA THR A 34 -12.23 15.67 -27.48
C THR A 34 -12.54 14.75 -26.30
N LYS A 35 -13.79 14.28 -26.20
CA LYS A 35 -14.18 13.25 -25.23
C LYS A 35 -13.31 12.01 -25.50
N PRO A 36 -12.45 11.56 -24.58
CA PRO A 36 -11.78 10.30 -24.78
C PRO A 36 -12.85 9.20 -24.76
N PRO A 37 -12.77 8.18 -25.62
CA PRO A 37 -13.52 6.94 -25.42
C PRO A 37 -12.84 6.19 -24.26
N GLY A 38 -12.83 6.80 -23.07
CA GLY A 38 -12.42 6.18 -21.84
C GLY A 38 -13.55 5.27 -21.43
N GLY A 39 -13.52 4.03 -21.90
CA GLY A 39 -14.29 2.97 -21.28
C GLY A 39 -13.96 3.01 -19.79
N ASN A 40 -14.95 3.33 -18.97
CA ASN A 40 -14.88 3.17 -17.53
C ASN A 40 -14.82 1.66 -17.27
N SER A 41 -13.70 1.02 -17.58
CA SER A 41 -13.46 -0.36 -17.20
C SER A 41 -13.31 -0.32 -15.70
N GLU A 42 -14.44 -0.56 -15.04
CA GLU A 42 -14.53 -0.72 -13.60
C GLU A 42 -13.40 -1.65 -13.13
N PRO A 43 -12.73 -1.33 -12.01
CA PRO A 43 -11.69 -2.21 -11.48
C PRO A 43 -12.24 -3.63 -11.32
N SER A 44 -11.40 -4.60 -11.64
CA SER A 44 -11.67 -6.00 -11.39
C SER A 44 -12.10 -6.17 -9.94
N ASN A 45 -13.20 -6.91 -9.75
CA ASN A 45 -13.71 -7.30 -8.44
C ASN A 45 -12.58 -7.87 -7.54
N LYS A 46 -11.59 -8.54 -8.16
CA LYS A 46 -10.43 -9.09 -7.45
C LYS A 46 -9.54 -8.03 -6.81
N LEU A 47 -9.17 -6.96 -7.53
CA LEU A 47 -8.31 -5.90 -6.97
C LEU A 47 -9.02 -5.15 -5.85
N SER A 48 -10.30 -4.82 -6.05
CA SER A 48 -11.13 -4.20 -5.01
C SER A 48 -11.22 -5.06 -3.75
N THR A 49 -11.38 -6.38 -3.91
CA THR A 49 -11.40 -7.33 -2.78
C THR A 49 -10.06 -7.36 -2.03
N LEU A 50 -8.92 -7.30 -2.74
CA LEU A 50 -7.60 -7.23 -2.11
C LEU A 50 -7.41 -5.93 -1.32
N ILE A 51 -7.86 -4.80 -1.87
CA ILE A 51 -7.81 -3.50 -1.19
C ILE A 51 -8.65 -3.51 0.09
N GLU A 52 -9.86 -4.03 0.05
CA GLU A 52 -10.71 -4.13 1.24
C GLU A 52 -10.15 -5.11 2.28
N ALA A 53 -9.55 -6.21 1.83
CA ALA A 53 -8.84 -7.13 2.72
C ALA A 53 -7.65 -6.44 3.43
N HIS A 54 -6.87 -5.64 2.70
CA HIS A 54 -5.77 -4.87 3.29
C HIS A 54 -6.29 -3.82 4.29
N ARG A 55 -7.32 -3.04 3.95
CA ARG A 55 -7.95 -2.08 4.88
C ARG A 55 -8.40 -2.73 6.18
N THR A 56 -9.04 -3.90 6.07
CA THR A 56 -9.50 -4.67 7.23
C THR A 56 -8.33 -5.15 8.07
N ALA A 57 -7.28 -5.69 7.44
CA ALA A 57 -6.08 -6.15 8.14
C ALA A 57 -5.32 -5.00 8.81
N TYR A 58 -5.24 -3.84 8.14
CA TYR A 58 -4.64 -2.62 8.66
C TYR A 58 -5.37 -2.11 9.91
N ALA A 59 -6.69 -2.00 9.86
CA ALA A 59 -7.48 -1.60 11.02
C ALA A 59 -7.28 -2.56 12.21
N ALA A 60 -7.26 -3.86 11.94
CA ALA A 60 -6.97 -4.86 12.97
C ALA A 60 -5.55 -4.73 13.55
N PHE A 61 -4.55 -4.43 12.72
CA PHE A 61 -3.18 -4.19 13.16
C PHE A 61 -3.08 -2.93 14.04
N VAL A 62 -3.63 -1.81 13.59
CA VAL A 62 -3.66 -0.55 14.37
C VAL A 62 -4.35 -0.77 15.72
N ASN A 63 -5.47 -1.48 15.75
CA ASN A 63 -6.17 -1.82 16.99
C ASN A 63 -5.30 -2.71 17.91
N ALA A 64 -4.63 -3.72 17.36
CA ALA A 64 -3.76 -4.61 18.14
C ALA A 64 -2.51 -3.91 18.70
N VAL A 65 -2.03 -2.85 18.04
CA VAL A 65 -0.93 -2.01 18.52
C VAL A 65 -1.39 -1.09 19.66
N HIS A 66 -2.62 -0.57 19.58
CA HIS A 66 -3.17 0.32 20.60
C HIS A 66 -3.77 -0.40 21.82
N ASP A 67 -4.08 -1.68 21.70
CA ASP A 67 -4.58 -2.47 22.83
C ASP A 67 -3.45 -2.71 23.86
N ILE A 68 -3.49 -1.94 24.95
CA ILE A 68 -2.53 -2.01 26.08
C ILE A 68 -2.58 -3.40 26.77
N GLY A 69 -3.66 -4.17 26.58
CA GLY A 69 -3.79 -5.55 27.08
C GLY A 69 -3.33 -6.63 26.09
N GLY A 70 -3.05 -6.25 24.83
CA GLY A 70 -2.62 -7.15 23.78
C GLY A 70 -1.13 -7.49 23.92
N GLY A 71 -0.81 -8.75 24.23
CA GLY A 71 0.57 -9.20 24.25
C GLY A 71 1.27 -9.00 22.89
N SER A 72 2.60 -8.82 22.90
CA SER A 72 3.45 -8.64 21.69
C SER A 72 3.09 -9.61 20.56
N SER A 73 2.73 -10.85 20.90
CA SER A 73 2.35 -11.90 19.94
C SER A 73 1.09 -11.59 19.12
N GLY A 74 0.13 -10.84 19.69
CA GLY A 74 -1.10 -10.43 19.01
C GLY A 74 -0.84 -9.36 17.95
N SER A 75 -0.08 -8.34 18.32
CA SER A 75 0.36 -7.28 17.41
C SER A 75 1.24 -7.84 16.29
N ASP A 76 2.20 -8.73 16.60
CA ASP A 76 3.05 -9.38 15.59
C ASP A 76 2.24 -10.19 14.57
N ARG A 77 1.22 -10.92 15.05
CA ARG A 77 0.34 -11.70 14.16
C ARG A 77 -0.50 -10.80 13.27
N ALA A 78 -1.04 -9.70 13.80
CA ALA A 78 -1.81 -8.75 13.02
C ALA A 78 -0.94 -8.03 12.00
N GLY A 79 0.29 -7.65 12.36
CA GLY A 79 1.27 -7.04 11.47
C GLY A 79 1.62 -7.95 10.30
N ARG A 80 1.89 -9.24 10.53
CA ARG A 80 2.16 -10.19 9.43
C ARG A 80 0.97 -10.35 8.48
N LYS A 81 -0.27 -10.24 8.98
CA LYS A 81 -1.47 -10.32 8.13
C LYS A 81 -1.65 -9.07 7.28
N GLU A 82 -1.44 -7.90 7.88
CA GLU A 82 -1.44 -6.62 7.17
C GLU A 82 -0.37 -6.59 6.07
N GLU A 83 0.88 -6.91 6.41
CA GLU A 83 2.00 -6.98 5.46
C GLU A 83 1.73 -7.96 4.32
N GLY A 84 1.20 -9.15 4.62
CA GLY A 84 0.82 -10.13 3.61
C GLY A 84 -0.28 -9.63 2.65
N ALA A 85 -1.26 -8.88 3.17
CA ALA A 85 -2.31 -8.28 2.35
C ALA A 85 -1.76 -7.15 1.46
N LEU A 86 -0.84 -6.32 1.98
CA LEU A 86 -0.20 -5.26 1.19
C LEU A 86 0.69 -5.86 0.09
N LEU A 87 1.43 -6.93 0.38
CA LEU A 87 2.21 -7.68 -0.61
C LEU A 87 1.33 -8.24 -1.74
N ALA A 88 0.14 -8.74 -1.43
CA ALA A 88 -0.80 -9.24 -2.44
C ALA A 88 -1.25 -8.13 -3.41
N ILE A 89 -1.46 -6.91 -2.92
CA ILE A 89 -1.77 -5.75 -3.76
C ILE A 89 -0.53 -5.34 -4.58
N CYS A 90 0.64 -5.25 -3.94
CA CYS A 90 1.90 -4.93 -4.62
C CYS A 90 2.18 -5.89 -5.77
N GLY A 91 1.93 -7.19 -5.59
CA GLY A 91 2.12 -8.23 -6.60
C GLY A 91 0.98 -8.39 -7.62
N TYR A 92 -0.15 -7.69 -7.47
CA TYR A 92 -1.28 -7.84 -8.38
C TYR A 92 -0.95 -7.34 -9.80
N ALA A 93 -1.01 -8.22 -10.80
CA ALA A 93 -0.78 -7.86 -12.20
C ALA A 93 -1.98 -7.10 -12.78
N ALA A 94 -1.88 -5.77 -12.82
CA ALA A 94 -2.94 -4.89 -13.32
C ALA A 94 -2.86 -4.76 -14.86
N ILE A 95 -3.53 -5.67 -15.57
CA ILE A 95 -3.54 -5.71 -17.05
C ILE A 95 -4.45 -4.61 -17.63
N GLY A 96 -5.58 -4.31 -16.98
CA GLY A 96 -6.53 -3.29 -17.42
C GLY A 96 -6.16 -1.88 -16.91
N GLU A 97 -6.52 -0.85 -17.67
CA GLU A 97 -6.28 0.55 -17.27
C GLU A 97 -6.99 0.92 -15.96
N GLY A 98 -8.24 0.48 -15.76
CA GLY A 98 -8.96 0.69 -14.51
C GLY A 98 -8.24 0.10 -13.30
N ASP A 99 -7.76 -1.14 -13.43
CA ASP A 99 -6.97 -1.81 -12.39
C ASP A 99 -5.65 -1.08 -12.13
N ARG A 100 -4.97 -0.60 -13.17
CA ARG A 100 -3.72 0.16 -13.03
C ARG A 100 -3.94 1.44 -12.24
N LEU A 101 -4.96 2.22 -12.60
CA LEU A 101 -5.28 3.48 -11.93
C LEU A 101 -5.67 3.27 -10.48
N VAL A 102 -6.51 2.27 -10.20
CA VAL A 102 -6.94 1.94 -8.83
C VAL A 102 -5.78 1.45 -7.98
N LYS A 103 -4.95 0.55 -8.52
CA LYS A 103 -3.75 0.08 -7.84
C LYS A 103 -2.78 1.22 -7.56
N ALA A 104 -2.48 2.05 -8.57
CA ALA A 104 -1.57 3.18 -8.43
C ALA A 104 -2.05 4.18 -7.38
N ARG A 105 -3.34 4.58 -7.44
CA ARG A 105 -3.94 5.47 -6.44
C ARG A 105 -3.83 4.89 -5.04
N TYR A 106 -4.13 3.61 -4.86
CA TYR A 106 -4.05 3.00 -3.56
C TYR A 106 -2.62 2.90 -3.04
N LEU A 107 -1.65 2.52 -3.88
CA LEU A 107 -0.23 2.49 -3.48
C LEU A 107 0.29 3.89 -3.10
N LEU A 108 -0.18 4.96 -3.75
CA LEU A 108 0.13 6.33 -3.34
C LEU A 108 -0.45 6.68 -1.96
N GLU A 109 -1.66 6.20 -1.63
CA GLU A 109 -2.25 6.37 -0.29
C GLU A 109 -1.41 5.65 0.79
N ILE A 110 -0.88 4.47 0.47
CA ILE A 110 0.01 3.70 1.38
C ILE A 110 1.38 4.38 1.53
N GLU A 111 1.96 4.88 0.43
CA GLU A 111 3.23 5.61 0.48
C GLU A 111 3.11 6.92 1.25
N ALA A 112 1.98 7.63 1.14
CA ALA A 112 1.74 8.84 1.94
C ALA A 112 1.73 8.58 3.46
N ARG A 113 1.52 7.32 3.87
CA ARG A 113 1.64 6.87 5.27
C ARG A 113 3.02 6.32 5.62
N GLY A 114 3.92 6.19 4.64
CA GLY A 114 5.24 5.57 4.80
C GLY A 114 5.20 4.04 4.94
N GLU A 115 4.12 3.39 4.50
CA GLU A 115 3.89 1.95 4.71
C GLU A 115 4.45 1.08 3.56
N LEU A 116 4.86 1.69 2.44
CA LEU A 116 5.47 1.01 1.30
C LEU A 116 7.01 0.90 1.44
N ASP A 117 7.47 0.64 2.66
CA ASP A 117 8.87 0.81 3.03
C ASP A 117 9.72 -0.49 2.95
N LEU A 118 9.08 -1.66 2.79
CA LEU A 118 9.78 -2.94 2.66
C LEU A 118 10.32 -3.17 1.24
N ALA A 119 11.54 -3.69 1.15
CA ALA A 119 12.13 -4.10 -0.12
C ALA A 119 11.25 -5.11 -0.87
N ALA A 120 10.55 -5.98 -0.13
CA ALA A 120 9.60 -6.94 -0.69
C ALA A 120 8.40 -6.25 -1.38
N HIS A 121 7.89 -5.14 -0.83
CA HIS A 121 6.81 -4.36 -1.46
C HIS A 121 7.27 -3.78 -2.78
N MET A 122 8.43 -3.12 -2.79
CA MET A 122 9.00 -2.51 -3.99
C MET A 122 9.31 -3.55 -5.06
N GLN A 123 9.90 -4.69 -4.68
CA GLN A 123 10.15 -5.79 -5.59
C GLN A 123 8.85 -6.34 -6.18
N ALA A 124 7.81 -6.55 -5.37
CA ALA A 124 6.52 -7.02 -5.84
C ALA A 124 5.87 -6.03 -6.82
N VAL A 125 5.94 -4.72 -6.55
CA VAL A 125 5.46 -3.67 -7.46
C VAL A 125 6.20 -3.75 -8.80
N LEU A 126 7.53 -3.78 -8.78
CA LEU A 126 8.35 -3.85 -10.01
C LEU A 126 8.03 -5.10 -10.83
N GLN A 127 7.97 -6.27 -10.19
CA GLN A 127 7.64 -7.53 -10.88
C GLN A 127 6.23 -7.50 -11.46
N SER A 128 5.26 -6.93 -10.74
CA SER A 128 3.88 -6.81 -11.23
C SER A 128 3.73 -5.86 -12.41
N ALA A 129 4.60 -4.85 -12.52
CA ALA A 129 4.61 -3.87 -13.60
C ALA A 129 5.39 -4.36 -14.83
N MET A 130 6.41 -5.19 -14.61
CA MET A 130 7.22 -5.80 -15.67
C MET A 130 6.55 -7.01 -16.33
N TRP A 131 5.42 -7.49 -15.80
CA TRP A 131 4.71 -8.63 -16.35
C TRP A 131 4.23 -8.33 -17.77
N LYS A 132 4.95 -8.84 -18.76
CA LYS A 132 4.51 -8.90 -20.14
C LYS A 132 3.55 -10.08 -20.27
N GLY A 133 2.25 -9.79 -20.27
CA GLY A 133 1.24 -10.73 -20.77
C GLY A 133 1.45 -10.98 -22.26
#